data_AF-A0AAD8MAG8-F1
#
_entry.id   AF-A0AAD8MAG8-F1
#
_cell.length_a   1.000
_cell.length_b   1.000
_cell.length_c   1.000
_cell.angle_alpha   90.00
_cell.angle_beta   90.00
_cell.angle_gamma   90.00
#
_symmetry.space_group_name_H-M   'P 1'
#
loop_
_entity.id
_entity.type
_entity.pdbx_description
1 polymer ?
#
loop_
_entity_poly.entity_id
_entity_poly.type
_entity_poly.pdbx_seq_one_letter_code
_entity_poly.pdbx_strand_id
1 'polypeptide(L)'
;MSDRLDSLDESKTDWSIRVRVTRMWPSFDVVGQVHNLEPLKIIQTFYGEKLMRKFTIHDGRNYVSVTFWDEDVEILDALVHGNFATPPIVILATMRARVFRGLIQLSSLAHSRVFINIDYEAVNQLRQRLAGEVPGSPNDDM
;
A
#
# COMPACT_ATOMS: atom_id res chain seq x y z
N MET A 1 -36.90 17.33 -2.07
CA MET A 1 -36.10 17.68 -0.88
C MET A 1 -35.32 16.45 -0.49
N SER A 2 -34.03 16.57 -0.18
CA SER A 2 -33.21 15.45 0.32
C SER A 2 -33.01 15.67 1.81
N ASP A 3 -33.34 14.68 2.63
CA ASP A 3 -33.18 14.79 4.08
C ASP A 3 -31.69 14.69 4.46
N ARG A 4 -31.30 15.36 5.55
CA ARG A 4 -29.94 15.22 6.10
C ARG A 4 -29.84 13.92 6.88
N LEU A 5 -28.67 13.29 6.86
CA LEU A 5 -28.43 12.02 7.54
C LEU A 5 -28.71 12.12 9.06
N ASP A 6 -28.42 13.28 9.64
CA ASP A 6 -28.55 13.53 11.08
C ASP A 6 -30.01 13.78 11.54
N SER A 7 -30.96 13.83 10.60
CA SER A 7 -32.39 14.07 10.87
C SER A 7 -33.27 12.91 10.42
N LEU A 8 -32.68 11.72 10.23
CA LEU A 8 -33.41 10.53 9.79
C LEU A 8 -34.21 9.93 10.96
N ASP A 9 -35.45 9.56 10.69
CA ASP A 9 -36.29 8.83 11.64
C ASP A 9 -35.88 7.35 11.69
N GLU A 10 -35.22 6.95 12.77
CA GLU A 10 -34.70 5.58 12.95
C GLU A 10 -35.79 4.49 12.94
N SER A 11 -37.07 4.85 13.13
CA SER A 11 -38.19 3.90 13.09
C SER A 11 -38.68 3.60 11.66
N LYS A 12 -38.23 4.37 10.68
CA LYS A 12 -38.63 4.24 9.28
C LYS A 12 -37.83 3.13 8.59
N THR A 13 -38.50 2.27 7.82
CA THR A 13 -37.86 1.15 7.11
C THR A 13 -37.95 1.25 5.58
N ASP A 14 -38.65 2.24 5.02
CA ASP A 14 -38.91 2.40 3.58
C ASP A 14 -38.07 3.52 2.92
N TRP A 15 -36.77 3.56 3.23
CA TRP A 15 -35.87 4.59 2.73
C TRP A 15 -35.48 4.40 1.26
N SER A 16 -35.46 5.50 0.50
CA SER A 16 -34.81 5.56 -0.81
C SER A 16 -33.56 6.42 -0.75
N ILE A 17 -32.38 5.82 -0.90
CA ILE A 17 -31.09 6.53 -0.88
C ILE A 17 -30.70 6.88 -2.31
N ARG A 18 -30.44 8.17 -2.57
CA ARG A 18 -29.86 8.62 -3.85
C ARG A 18 -28.37 8.88 -3.68
N VAL A 19 -27.55 8.01 -4.26
CA VAL A 19 -26.09 8.15 -4.28
C VAL A 19 -25.65 8.81 -5.59
N ARG A 20 -24.73 9.78 -5.49
CA ARG A 20 -24.01 10.31 -6.65
C ARG A 20 -22.55 9.89 -6.56
N VAL A 21 -22.14 8.98 -7.44
CA VAL A 21 -20.73 8.63 -7.62
C VAL A 21 -20.06 9.76 -8.40
N THR A 22 -19.12 10.46 -7.77
CA THR A 22 -18.40 11.58 -8.40
C THR A 22 -17.14 11.13 -9.10
N ARG A 23 -16.43 10.15 -8.55
CA ARG A 23 -15.21 9.56 -9.12
C ARG A 23 -15.05 8.11 -8.71
N MET A 24 -14.56 7.29 -9.63
CA MET A 24 -13.98 5.98 -9.34
C MET A 24 -12.52 6.03 -9.72
N TRP A 25 -11.65 5.57 -8.83
CA TRP A 25 -10.22 5.48 -9.09
C TRP A 25 -9.89 4.01 -9.32
N PRO A 26 -9.08 3.67 -10.34
CA PRO A 26 -8.53 2.33 -10.44
C PRO A 26 -7.73 2.02 -9.19
N SER A 27 -8.04 0.89 -8.56
CA SER A 27 -7.24 0.31 -7.49
C SER A 27 -6.43 -0.86 -8.03
N PHE A 28 -5.25 -1.06 -7.47
CA PHE A 28 -4.32 -2.10 -7.88
C PHE A 28 -3.91 -2.94 -6.69
N ASP A 29 -3.70 -4.22 -6.96
CA ASP A 29 -3.06 -5.14 -6.04
C ASP A 29 -1.64 -5.36 -6.53
N VAL A 30 -0.66 -5.21 -5.63
CA VAL A 30 0.77 -5.30 -5.98
C VAL A 30 1.50 -6.20 -5.00
N VAL A 31 2.55 -6.85 -5.49
CA VAL A 31 3.48 -7.65 -4.69
C VAL A 31 4.89 -7.11 -4.85
N GLY A 32 5.65 -7.05 -3.76
CA GLY A 32 7.04 -6.61 -3.82
C GLY A 32 7.78 -6.83 -2.50
N GLN A 33 9.10 -6.93 -2.57
CA GLN A 33 9.95 -6.92 -1.40
C GLN A 33 10.09 -5.47 -0.89
N VAL A 34 9.95 -5.29 0.42
CA VAL A 34 10.03 -3.97 1.05
C VAL A 34 11.48 -3.52 1.16
N HIS A 35 11.71 -2.25 0.85
CA HIS A 35 12.99 -1.57 0.95
C HIS A 35 12.77 -0.12 1.43
N ASN A 36 13.77 0.47 2.09
CA ASN A 36 13.78 1.89 2.48
C ASN A 36 12.54 2.28 3.30
N LEU A 37 12.20 1.50 4.33
CA LEU A 37 11.12 1.84 5.25
C LEU A 37 11.51 3.09 6.04
N GLU A 38 10.88 4.22 5.71
CA GLU A 38 11.17 5.49 6.35
C GLU A 38 10.47 5.58 7.73
N PRO A 39 11.05 6.35 8.68
CA PRO A 39 10.37 6.64 9.94
C PRO A 39 9.06 7.39 9.70
N LEU A 40 8.20 7.36 10.72
CA LEU A 40 6.94 8.09 10.72
C LEU A 40 7.19 9.60 10.61
N LYS A 41 6.43 10.29 9.77
CA LYS A 41 6.56 11.73 9.55
C LYS A 41 5.19 12.39 9.64
N ILE A 42 5.12 13.55 10.26
CA ILE A 42 3.99 14.46 10.15
C ILE A 42 4.36 15.47 9.07
N ILE A 43 3.49 15.64 8.08
CA ILE A 43 3.69 16.63 7.01
C ILE A 43 2.51 17.60 6.93
N GLN A 44 2.80 18.87 6.63
CA GLN A 44 1.76 19.84 6.33
C GLN A 44 1.25 19.63 4.90
N THR A 45 -0.04 19.33 4.76
CA THR A 45 -0.72 19.27 3.46
C THR A 45 -1.70 20.43 3.30
N PHE A 46 -2.24 20.60 2.10
CA PHE A 46 -3.32 21.55 1.85
C PHE A 46 -4.55 21.30 2.75
N TYR A 47 -4.77 20.05 3.16
CA TYR A 47 -5.90 19.64 3.99
C TYR A 47 -5.57 19.62 5.50
N GLY A 48 -4.42 20.16 5.90
CA GLY A 48 -3.92 20.12 7.28
C GLY A 48 -2.73 19.18 7.47
N GLU A 49 -2.32 19.03 8.72
CA GLU A 49 -1.28 18.08 9.10
C GLU A 49 -1.76 16.65 8.85
N LYS A 50 -0.88 15.85 8.25
CA LYS A 50 -1.14 14.46 7.90
C LYS A 50 0.00 13.59 8.39
N LEU A 51 -0.35 12.46 8.98
CA LEU A 51 0.63 11.45 9.35
C LEU A 51 0.97 10.64 8.12
N MET A 52 2.24 10.36 7.89
CA MET A 52 2.74 9.71 6.69
C MET A 52 3.84 8.71 7.04
N ARG A 53 3.73 7.51 6.47
CA ARG A 53 4.83 6.55 6.41
C ARG A 53 5.08 6.15 4.97
N LYS A 54 6.34 6.22 4.55
CA LYS A 54 6.75 5.98 3.17
C LYS A 54 7.77 4.85 3.12
N PHE A 55 7.67 4.03 2.07
CA PHE A 55 8.66 3.01 1.77
C PHE A 55 8.71 2.76 0.27
N THR A 56 9.57 1.84 -0.14
CA THR A 56 9.66 1.37 -1.52
C THR A 56 9.39 -0.12 -1.55
N ILE A 57 8.67 -0.59 -2.56
CA ILE A 57 8.65 -2.01 -2.90
C ILE A 57 9.40 -2.20 -4.21
N HIS A 58 10.06 -3.33 -4.36
CA HIS A 58 10.67 -3.71 -5.61
C HIS A 58 10.42 -5.17 -5.93
N ASP A 59 10.47 -5.45 -7.22
CA ASP A 59 10.31 -6.79 -7.74
C ASP A 59 11.67 -7.41 -8.13
N GLY A 60 12.75 -6.64 -8.06
CA GLY A 60 14.11 -6.99 -8.51
C GLY A 60 14.54 -6.17 -9.73
N ARG A 61 13.58 -5.71 -10.53
CA ARG A 61 13.82 -4.90 -11.73
C ARG A 61 13.34 -3.46 -11.58
N ASN A 62 12.16 -3.30 -10.97
CA ASN A 62 11.47 -2.04 -10.86
C ASN A 62 11.24 -1.70 -9.39
N TYR A 63 11.29 -0.40 -9.09
CA TYR A 63 11.03 0.16 -7.77
C TYR A 63 9.79 1.03 -7.82
N VAL A 64 8.92 0.88 -6.84
CA VAL A 64 7.70 1.68 -6.70
C VAL A 64 7.62 2.23 -5.29
N SER A 65 7.41 3.54 -5.18
CA SER A 65 7.26 4.18 -3.88
C SER A 65 5.83 4.01 -3.37
N VAL A 66 5.71 3.68 -2.09
CA VAL A 66 4.44 3.44 -1.39
C VAL A 66 4.31 4.42 -0.24
N THR A 67 3.13 4.98 -0.05
CA THR A 67 2.82 5.92 1.03
C THR A 67 1.52 5.53 1.72
N PHE A 68 1.58 5.40 3.04
CA PHE A 68 0.42 5.22 3.91
C PHE A 68 0.17 6.51 4.70
N TRP A 69 -1.09 6.81 4.94
CA TRP A 69 -1.55 8.05 5.55
C TRP A 69 -2.39 7.80 6.79
N ASP A 70 -2.28 8.70 7.78
CA ASP A 70 -3.15 8.78 8.95
C ASP A 70 -3.40 7.41 9.61
N GLU A 71 -4.66 7.00 9.75
CA GLU A 71 -5.04 5.77 10.43
C GLU A 71 -4.52 4.52 9.69
N ASP A 72 -4.34 4.58 8.37
CA ASP A 72 -3.83 3.45 7.59
C ASP A 72 -2.38 3.11 7.94
N VAL A 73 -1.63 4.04 8.56
CA VAL A 73 -0.24 3.79 8.96
C VAL A 73 -0.13 2.64 9.96
N GLU A 74 -1.11 2.46 10.83
CA GLU A 74 -1.14 1.39 11.85
C GLU A 74 -1.12 -0.01 11.21
N ILE A 75 -1.64 -0.14 9.99
CA ILE A 75 -1.63 -1.40 9.22
C ILE A 75 -0.18 -1.87 8.96
N LEU A 76 0.80 -0.95 8.99
CA LEU A 76 2.21 -1.24 8.78
C LEU A 76 2.95 -1.66 10.05
N ASP A 77 2.33 -1.69 11.23
CA ASP A 77 3.03 -1.97 12.49
C ASP A 77 3.70 -3.35 12.49
N ALA A 78 3.04 -4.36 11.91
CA ALA A 78 3.63 -5.67 11.72
C ALA A 78 4.91 -5.63 10.84
N LEU A 79 4.96 -4.73 9.86
CA LEU A 79 6.13 -4.54 9.00
C LEU A 79 7.27 -3.79 9.70
N VAL A 80 6.93 -2.85 10.59
CA VAL A 80 7.89 -2.02 11.32
C VAL A 80 8.53 -2.76 12.50
N HIS A 81 7.71 -3.50 13.25
CA HIS A 81 8.12 -4.18 14.48
C HIS A 81 8.36 -5.67 14.29
N GLY A 82 8.05 -6.20 13.11
CA GLY A 82 8.23 -7.61 12.78
C GLY A 82 9.70 -7.99 12.69
N ASN A 83 10.08 -9.06 13.40
CA ASN A 83 11.37 -9.69 13.23
C ASN A 83 11.26 -10.78 12.14
N PHE A 84 11.66 -10.45 10.91
CA PHE A 84 11.56 -11.35 9.77
C PHE A 84 12.88 -12.07 9.50
N ALA A 85 12.86 -13.40 9.44
CA ALA A 85 14.04 -14.21 9.10
C ALA A 85 14.52 -13.97 7.65
N THR A 86 13.62 -13.52 6.77
CA THR A 86 13.90 -13.15 5.38
C THR A 86 13.36 -11.76 5.10
N PRO A 87 13.95 -10.98 4.19
CA PRO A 87 13.45 -9.66 3.85
C PRO A 87 11.95 -9.72 3.47
N PRO A 88 11.10 -8.86 4.08
CA PRO A 88 9.65 -9.02 3.97
C PRO A 88 9.16 -8.74 2.56
N ILE A 89 8.40 -9.69 2.01
CA ILE A 89 7.61 -9.51 0.79
C ILE A 89 6.18 -9.21 1.21
N VAL A 90 5.64 -8.14 0.65
CA VAL A 90 4.28 -7.67 0.95
C VAL A 90 3.38 -7.80 -0.27
N ILE A 91 2.13 -8.16 -0.04
CA ILE A 91 1.03 -7.91 -0.96
C ILE A 91 0.27 -6.71 -0.41
N LEU A 92 0.17 -5.66 -1.23
CA LEU A 92 -0.63 -4.47 -0.94
C LEU A 92 -1.88 -4.54 -1.80
N ALA A 93 -3.03 -4.73 -1.17
CA ALA A 93 -4.31 -4.81 -1.85
C ALA A 93 -5.05 -3.47 -1.81
N THR A 94 -5.79 -3.17 -2.88
CA THR A 94 -6.60 -1.96 -3.03
C THR A 94 -5.77 -0.69 -2.86
N MET A 95 -4.69 -0.56 -3.62
CA MET A 95 -3.81 0.62 -3.61
C MET A 95 -4.19 1.59 -4.73
N ARG A 96 -4.09 2.88 -4.45
CA ARG A 96 -4.30 3.92 -5.46
C ARG A 96 -2.98 4.29 -6.12
N ALA A 97 -2.88 4.10 -7.43
CA ALA A 97 -1.77 4.62 -8.21
C ALA A 97 -1.93 6.12 -8.51
N ARG A 98 -0.83 6.87 -8.40
CA ARG A 98 -0.71 8.27 -8.78
C ARG A 98 0.65 8.48 -9.43
N VAL A 99 0.71 9.35 -10.43
CA VAL A 99 1.98 9.88 -10.94
C VAL A 99 2.32 11.15 -10.18
N PHE A 100 3.49 11.20 -9.54
CA PHE A 100 4.01 12.37 -8.85
C PHE A 100 5.42 12.66 -9.32
N ARG A 101 5.63 13.87 -9.88
CA ARG A 101 6.92 14.29 -10.46
C ARG A 101 7.50 13.26 -11.47
N GLY A 102 6.62 12.67 -12.28
CA GLY A 102 7.00 11.69 -13.30
C GLY A 102 7.19 10.25 -12.79
N LEU A 103 7.10 10.00 -11.49
CA LEU A 103 7.24 8.67 -10.90
C LEU A 103 5.89 8.10 -10.47
N ILE A 104 5.71 6.79 -10.67
CA ILE A 104 4.55 6.07 -10.16
C ILE A 104 4.70 5.92 -8.63
N GLN A 105 3.66 6.32 -7.91
CA GLN A 105 3.53 6.18 -6.47
C GLN A 105 2.22 5.49 -6.14
N LEU A 106 2.26 4.62 -5.15
CA LEU A 106 1.09 3.97 -4.59
C LEU A 106 0.74 4.63 -3.26
N SER A 107 -0.54 4.94 -3.08
CA SER A 107 -1.07 5.51 -1.85
C SER A 107 -2.10 4.57 -1.25
N SER A 108 -2.11 4.46 0.07
CA SER A 108 -3.18 3.77 0.79
C SER A 108 -4.52 4.46 0.58
N LEU A 109 -5.57 3.67 0.72
CA LEU A 109 -6.98 4.04 0.83
C LEU A 109 -7.50 3.42 2.14
N ALA A 110 -8.62 3.91 2.64
CA ALA A 110 -9.26 3.40 3.87
C ALA A 110 -9.63 1.90 3.86
N HIS A 111 -9.52 1.24 2.71
CA HIS A 111 -9.77 -0.20 2.56
C HIS A 111 -8.56 -0.98 2.07
N SER A 112 -7.38 -0.33 2.02
CA SER A 112 -6.13 -0.99 1.68
C SER A 112 -5.80 -2.05 2.72
N ARG A 113 -5.21 -3.16 2.26
CA ARG A 113 -4.78 -4.25 3.13
C ARG A 113 -3.33 -4.60 2.85
N VAL A 114 -2.61 -4.99 3.89
CA VAL A 114 -1.22 -5.42 3.80
C VAL A 114 -1.11 -6.85 4.29
N PHE A 115 -0.56 -7.72 3.44
CA PHE A 115 -0.26 -9.10 3.79
C PHE A 115 1.25 -9.28 3.70
N ILE A 116 1.86 -9.86 4.73
CA ILE A 116 3.33 -9.96 4.83
C ILE A 116 3.73 -11.42 4.84
N ASN A 117 4.62 -11.81 3.92
CA ASN A 117 5.20 -13.16 3.82
C ASN A 117 4.15 -14.29 3.85
N ILE A 118 2.97 -14.06 3.27
CA ILE A 118 1.96 -15.11 3.17
C ILE A 118 2.40 -16.17 2.17
N ASP A 119 2.01 -17.42 2.41
CA ASP A 119 2.21 -18.51 1.45
C ASP A 119 1.24 -18.35 0.29
N TYR A 120 1.70 -17.64 -0.73
CA TYR A 120 0.94 -17.34 -1.95
C TYR A 120 1.87 -17.43 -3.15
N GLU A 121 1.36 -17.93 -4.27
CA GLU A 121 2.17 -18.24 -5.45
C GLU A 121 3.02 -17.04 -5.91
N ALA A 122 2.43 -15.84 -5.99
CA ALA A 122 3.15 -14.64 -6.42
C ALA A 122 4.29 -14.24 -5.46
N VAL A 123 4.14 -14.50 -4.15
CA VAL A 123 5.18 -14.25 -3.15
C VAL A 123 6.32 -15.25 -3.33
N ASN A 124 5.99 -16.52 -3.55
CA ASN A 124 6.96 -17.59 -3.75
C ASN A 124 7.76 -17.39 -5.06
N GLN A 125 7.08 -17.06 -6.16
CA GLN A 125 7.72 -16.72 -7.44
C GLN A 125 8.65 -15.50 -7.30
N LEU A 126 8.19 -14.45 -6.62
CA LEU A 126 9.02 -13.27 -6.41
C LEU A 126 10.27 -13.60 -5.57
N ARG A 127 10.10 -14.41 -4.51
CA ARG A 127 11.20 -14.83 -3.65
C ARG A 127 12.26 -15.62 -4.42
N GLN A 128 11.84 -16.55 -5.28
CA GLN A 128 12.75 -17.30 -6.15
C GLN A 128 13.50 -16.40 -7.12
N ARG A 129 12.80 -15.43 -7.75
CA ARG A 129 13.45 -14.47 -8.64
C ARG A 129 14.53 -13.65 -7.93
N LEU A 130 14.22 -13.12 -6.75
CA LEU A 130 15.16 -12.31 -5.98
C LEU A 130 16.36 -13.14 -5.49
N ALA A 131 16.16 -14.44 -5.21
CA ALA A 131 17.25 -15.35 -4.85
C ALA A 131 18.16 -15.70 -6.04
N GLY A 132 17.63 -15.70 -7.27
CA GLY A 132 18.39 -15.94 -8.50
C GLY A 132 19.24 -14.76 -8.98
N GLU A 133 19.05 -13.57 -8.41
CA GLU A 133 19.73 -12.32 -8.78
C GLU A 133 21.01 -12.03 -7.96
N VAL A 134 21.59 -13.03 -7.27
CA VAL A 134 22.90 -12.85 -6.61
C VAL A 134 23.97 -12.46 -7.66
N PRO A 135 24.55 -11.25 -7.60
CA PRO A 135 25.55 -10.83 -8.56
C PRO A 135 26.92 -11.37 -8.15
N GLY A 136 27.57 -12.09 -9.06
CA GLY A 136 29.01 -12.38 -9.02
C GLY A 136 29.40 -13.64 -8.26
N SER A 137 29.31 -14.79 -8.93
CA SER A 137 30.24 -15.88 -8.64
C SER A 137 31.61 -15.49 -9.25
N PRO A 138 32.68 -15.34 -8.47
CA PRO A 138 34.01 -15.08 -9.03
C PRO A 138 34.51 -16.41 -9.60
N ASN A 139 34.51 -16.58 -10.93
CA ASN A 139 35.32 -17.57 -11.66
C ASN A 139 35.06 -17.48 -13.18
N ASP A 140 35.29 -16.32 -13.78
CA ASP A 140 35.53 -16.22 -15.23
C ASP A 140 36.77 -15.35 -15.41
N ASP A 141 37.92 -15.94 -15.07
CA ASP A 141 39.26 -15.55 -15.53
C ASP A 141 40.16 -16.77 -15.37
N MET A 142 40.09 -17.68 -16.36
CA MET A 142 41.19 -18.58 -16.70
C MET A 142 41.33 -18.65 -18.21
#